data_AF-A0A853LIA7-F1
#
_entry.id   AF-A0A853LIA7-F1
#
_cell.length_a   1.000
_cell.length_b   1.000
_cell.length_c   1.000
_cell.angle_alpha   90.00
_cell.angle_beta   90.00
_cell.angle_gamma   90.00
#
_symmetry.space_group_name_H-M   'P 1'
#
loop_
_entity.id
_entity.type
_entity.pdbx_description
1 polymer ?
#
loop_
_entity_poly.entity_id
_entity_poly.type
_entity_poly.pdbx_seq_one_letter_code
_entity_poly.pdbx_strand_id
1 'polypeptide(L)'
;MDGDMANNQHGWQWCAGSGTGAAPYFRIFNPVTQGEKFDPDGSYIRRWVPELRDADDAHLRKGQRPQGYPDPIVDHGAERAEALRRYQNI
;
A
#
# COMPACT_ATOMS: atom_id res chain seq x y z
N MET A 1 18.15 5.40 -13.55
CA MET A 1 18.16 4.01 -13.02
C MET A 1 19.12 4.01 -11.85
N ASP A 2 18.62 3.70 -10.66
CA ASP A 2 19.24 3.89 -9.33
C ASP A 2 19.38 2.57 -8.54
N GLY A 3 19.28 1.43 -9.24
CA GLY A 3 19.35 0.10 -8.64
C GLY A 3 20.73 -0.21 -8.06
N ASP A 4 20.88 0.03 -6.76
CA ASP A 4 22.02 -0.41 -5.95
C ASP A 4 21.62 -1.61 -5.08
N MET A 5 22.47 -2.63 -5.02
CA MET A 5 22.17 -3.87 -4.30
C MET A 5 22.03 -3.64 -2.79
N ALA A 6 22.89 -2.82 -2.20
CA ALA A 6 22.87 -2.58 -0.76
C ALA A 6 21.61 -1.80 -0.34
N ASN A 7 21.28 -0.73 -1.08
CA ASN A 7 20.09 0.08 -0.83
C ASN A 7 18.80 -0.72 -1.04
N ASN A 8 18.70 -1.51 -2.11
CA ASN A 8 17.52 -2.35 -2.34
C ASN A 8 17.38 -3.43 -1.26
N GLN A 9 18.46 -4.12 -0.91
CA GLN A 9 18.41 -5.16 0.14
C GLN A 9 17.98 -4.58 1.48
N HIS A 10 18.52 -3.43 1.87
CA HIS A 10 18.14 -2.78 3.13
C HIS A 10 16.68 -2.31 3.12
N GLY A 11 16.20 -1.74 2.01
CA GLY A 11 14.79 -1.34 1.86
C GLY A 11 13.82 -2.52 1.98
N TRP A 12 14.13 -3.64 1.32
CA TRP A 12 13.33 -4.87 1.41
C TRP A 12 13.31 -5.44 2.84
N GLN A 13 14.46 -5.46 3.51
CA GLN A 13 14.58 -5.91 4.89
C GLN A 13 13.71 -5.06 5.84
N TRP A 14 13.81 -3.74 5.71
CA TRP A 14 13.05 -2.79 6.52
C TRP A 14 11.54 -2.97 6.37
N CYS A 15 11.04 -3.15 5.14
CA CYS A 15 9.63 -3.40 4.86
C CYS A 15 9.14 -4.75 5.42
N ALA A 16 9.98 -5.78 5.39
CA ALA A 16 9.64 -7.11 5.91
C ALA A 16 9.70 -7.20 7.44
N GLY A 17 10.11 -6.14 8.13
CA GLY A 17 10.35 -6.19 9.58
C GLY A 17 11.56 -7.05 9.97
N SER A 18 12.47 -7.29 9.04
CA SER A 18 13.68 -8.10 9.22
C SER A 18 14.92 -7.20 9.16
N GLY A 19 15.97 -7.51 9.93
CA GLY A 19 17.20 -6.71 9.94
C GLY A 19 17.20 -5.55 10.94
N THR A 20 18.31 -4.81 10.97
CA THR A 20 18.60 -3.81 12.00
C THR A 20 17.76 -2.53 11.78
N GLY A 21 16.94 -2.15 12.77
CA GLY A 21 16.13 -0.93 12.72
C GLY A 21 14.88 -1.01 11.82
N ALA A 22 14.46 -2.23 11.46
CA ALA A 22 13.28 -2.46 10.63
C ALA A 22 11.98 -1.93 11.30
N ALA A 23 10.99 -1.62 10.46
CA ALA A 23 9.66 -1.33 10.99
C ALA A 23 9.16 -2.54 11.81
N PRO A 24 8.56 -2.33 12.99
CA PRO A 24 8.02 -3.44 13.77
C PRO A 24 7.02 -4.23 12.92
N TYR A 25 7.08 -5.56 12.91
CA TYR A 25 6.27 -6.40 12.01
C TYR A 25 4.75 -6.15 12.15
N PHE A 26 4.28 -5.79 13.34
CA PHE A 26 2.87 -5.44 13.57
C PHE A 26 2.43 -4.13 12.91
N ARG A 27 3.36 -3.36 12.33
CA ARG A 27 3.11 -2.11 11.63
C ARG A 27 2.72 -2.39 10.18
N ILE A 28 1.47 -2.75 10.00
CA ILE A 28 0.84 -2.96 8.69
C ILE A 28 0.18 -1.65 8.26
N PHE A 29 0.72 -1.02 7.23
CA PHE A 29 0.19 0.24 6.70
C PHE A 29 -1.06 0.00 5.85
N ASN A 30 -2.09 0.83 6.04
CA ASN A 30 -3.26 0.83 5.18
C ASN A 30 -2.96 1.65 3.91
N PRO A 31 -3.00 1.04 2.71
CA PRO A 31 -2.68 1.74 1.46
C PRO A 31 -3.55 2.98 1.22
N VAL A 32 -4.82 2.94 1.65
CA VAL A 32 -5.75 4.07 1.50
C VAL A 32 -5.27 5.25 2.34
N THR A 33 -4.97 5.04 3.63
CA THR A 33 -4.55 6.14 4.51
C THR A 33 -3.14 6.65 4.19
N GLN A 34 -2.27 5.81 3.61
CA GLN A 34 -0.99 6.28 3.07
C GLN A 34 -1.21 7.15 1.84
N GLY A 35 -2.10 6.75 0.94
CA GLY A 35 -2.48 7.55 -0.24
C GLY A 35 -2.94 8.95 0.16
N GLU A 36 -3.88 9.06 1.10
CA GLU A 36 -4.38 10.37 1.56
C GLU A 36 -3.30 11.25 2.17
N LYS A 37 -2.34 10.64 2.87
CA LYS A 37 -1.28 11.37 3.56
C LYS A 37 -0.25 11.94 2.59
N PHE A 38 0.09 11.19 1.54
CA PHE A 38 1.21 11.50 0.65
C PHE A 38 0.78 11.99 -0.74
N ASP A 39 -0.47 11.79 -1.12
CA ASP A 39 -1.10 12.22 -2.38
C ASP A 39 -2.52 12.76 -2.10
N PRO A 40 -2.69 13.81 -1.28
CA PRO A 40 -4.00 14.23 -0.77
C PRO A 40 -5.01 14.68 -1.84
N ASP A 41 -4.53 15.05 -3.03
CA ASP A 41 -5.37 15.44 -4.18
C ASP A 41 -5.53 14.30 -5.22
N GLY A 42 -4.87 13.16 -4.99
CA GLY A 42 -4.84 12.05 -5.94
C GLY A 42 -4.08 12.36 -7.23
N SER A 43 -3.27 13.42 -7.30
CA SER A 43 -2.60 13.84 -8.52
C SER A 43 -1.61 12.80 -9.04
N TYR A 44 -0.93 12.08 -8.14
CA TYR A 44 -0.06 10.97 -8.50
C TYR A 44 -0.87 9.80 -9.04
N ILE A 45 -1.96 9.41 -8.36
CA ILE A 45 -2.86 8.34 -8.81
C ILE A 45 -3.41 8.65 -10.21
N ARG A 46 -3.95 9.85 -10.44
CA ARG A 46 -4.53 10.25 -11.75
C ARG A 46 -3.49 10.28 -12.88
N ARG A 47 -2.23 10.58 -12.55
CA ARG A 47 -1.13 10.57 -13.54
C ARG A 47 -0.85 9.15 -14.02
N TRP A 48 -0.76 8.20 -13.09
CA TRP A 48 -0.25 6.84 -13.36
C TRP A 48 -1.34 5.78 -13.58
N VAL A 49 -2.56 6.03 -13.10
CA VAL A 49 -3.74 5.16 -13.26
C VAL A 49 -4.78 5.93 -14.07
N PRO A 50 -4.71 5.87 -15.42
CA PRO A 50 -5.54 6.69 -16.29
C PRO A 50 -7.05 6.46 -16.12
N GLU A 51 -7.46 5.26 -15.70
CA GLU A 51 -8.84 4.88 -15.43
C GLU A 51 -9.44 5.69 -14.27
N LEU A 52 -8.60 6.23 -13.39
CA LEU A 52 -9.02 7.04 -12.23
C LEU A 52 -8.91 8.54 -12.47
N ARG A 53 -8.53 9.00 -13.67
CA ARG A 53 -8.33 10.44 -13.95
C ARG A 53 -9.54 11.29 -13.63
N ASP A 54 -10.72 10.82 -14.00
CA ASP A 54 -11.99 11.55 -13.86
C ASP A 54 -12.80 11.07 -12.65
N ALA A 55 -12.25 10.19 -11.81
CA ALA A 55 -12.93 9.73 -10.61
C ALA A 55 -13.11 10.89 -9.61
N ASP A 56 -14.28 11.06 -9.01
CA ASP A 56 -14.48 12.08 -7.97
C ASP A 56 -13.55 11.86 -6.76
N ASP A 57 -13.29 10.60 -6.44
CA ASP A 57 -12.36 10.18 -5.40
C ASP A 57 -11.32 9.20 -5.98
N ALA A 58 -10.11 9.70 -6.24
CA ALA A 58 -8.99 8.89 -6.74
C ALA A 58 -8.51 7.83 -5.73
N HIS A 59 -8.80 8.00 -4.43
CA HIS A 59 -8.48 7.00 -3.41
C HIS A 59 -9.54 5.92 -3.28
N LEU A 60 -10.66 6.04 -4.02
CA LEU A 60 -11.75 5.06 -4.07
C LEU A 60 -12.28 4.66 -2.69
N ARG A 61 -12.38 5.63 -1.77
CA ARG A 61 -12.94 5.42 -0.43
C ARG A 61 -14.45 5.34 -0.46
N LYS A 62 -15.06 6.07 -1.38
CA LYS A 62 -16.51 6.23 -1.50
C LYS A 62 -16.90 6.26 -2.98
N GLY A 63 -18.13 5.86 -3.25
CA GLY A 63 -18.68 5.86 -4.61
C GLY A 63 -18.35 4.58 -5.38
N GLN A 64 -18.76 4.57 -6.65
CA GLN A 64 -18.55 3.44 -7.54
C GLN A 64 -17.18 3.55 -8.22
N ARG A 65 -16.51 2.40 -8.36
CA ARG A 65 -15.27 2.32 -9.12
C ARG A 65 -15.56 2.55 -10.61
N PRO A 66 -14.69 3.27 -11.34
CA PRO A 66 -14.83 3.40 -12.78
C PRO A 66 -14.91 2.04 -13.48
N GLN A 67 -15.67 1.97 -14.56
CA GLN A 67 -15.80 0.75 -15.35
C GLN A 67 -14.43 0.30 -15.87
N GLY A 68 -14.06 -0.95 -15.60
CA GLY A 68 -12.76 -1.51 -15.97
C GLY A 68 -11.69 -1.40 -14.89
N TYR A 69 -11.92 -0.64 -13.81
CA TYR A 69 -11.04 -0.65 -12.65
C TYR A 69 -11.41 -1.80 -11.70
N PRO A 70 -10.46 -2.67 -11.32
CA PRO A 70 -10.78 -3.87 -10.55
C PRO A 70 -11.20 -3.55 -9.11
N ASP A 71 -11.95 -4.47 -8.52
CA ASP A 71 -12.19 -4.50 -7.09
C ASP A 71 -10.90 -4.82 -6.30
N PRO A 72 -10.83 -4.46 -5.01
CA PRO A 72 -9.71 -4.88 -4.17
C PRO A 72 -9.55 -6.40 -4.19
N ILE A 73 -8.33 -6.87 -4.46
CA ILE A 73 -8.03 -8.30 -4.52
C ILE A 73 -8.19 -8.95 -3.13
N VAL A 74 -7.99 -8.16 -2.06
CA VAL A 74 -8.08 -8.59 -0.67
C VAL A 74 -8.75 -7.53 0.19
N ASP A 75 -9.38 -7.95 1.28
CA ASP A 75 -9.81 -7.04 2.34
C ASP A 75 -8.64 -6.72 3.28
N HIS A 76 -8.32 -5.43 3.43
CA HIS A 76 -7.16 -5.02 4.23
C HIS A 76 -7.30 -5.38 5.71
N GLY A 77 -8.52 -5.33 6.27
CA GLY A 77 -8.75 -5.67 7.68
C GLY A 77 -8.50 -7.15 7.96
N ALA A 78 -9.03 -8.02 7.10
CA ALA A 78 -8.84 -9.46 7.14
C ALA A 78 -7.37 -9.85 6.96
N GLU A 79 -6.69 -9.32 5.94
CA GLU A 79 -5.28 -9.63 5.69
C GLU A 79 -4.36 -9.09 6.79
N ARG A 80 -4.69 -7.93 7.37
CA ARG A 80 -3.97 -7.41 8.54
C ARG A 80 -4.09 -8.38 9.72
N ALA A 81 -5.28 -8.92 9.98
CA ALA A 81 -5.49 -9.87 11.06
C ALA A 81 -4.74 -11.19 10.81
N GLU A 82 -4.77 -11.70 9.58
CA GLU A 82 -4.06 -12.92 9.19
C GLU A 82 -2.54 -12.77 9.28
N ALA A 83 -1.99 -11.64 8.83
CA ALA A 83 -0.55 -11.35 8.95
C ALA A 83 -0.10 -11.34 10.41
N LEU A 84 -0.85 -10.68 11.29
CA LEU A 84 -0.57 -10.68 12.74
C LEU A 84 -0.71 -12.07 13.36
N ARG A 85 -1.73 -12.84 12.96
CA ARG A 85 -1.94 -14.23 13.42
C ARG A 85 -0.76 -15.11 13.03
N ARG A 86 -0.30 -15.04 11.78
CA ARG A 86 0.85 -15.82 11.32
C ARG A 86 2.08 -15.49 12.14
N TYR A 87 2.38 -14.21 12.35
CA TYR A 87 3.52 -13.76 13.14
C TYR A 87 3.51 -14.29 14.58
N GLN A 88 2.35 -14.34 15.23
CA GLN A 88 2.22 -14.91 16.57
C GLN A 88 2.51 -16.41 16.64
N ASN A 89 2.48 -17.11 15.49
CA ASN A 89 2.73 -18.54 15.38
C ASN A 89 4.12 -18.87 14.80
N ILE A 90 5.01 -17.87 14.66
CA ILE A 90 6.43 -18.03 14.31
C ILE A 90 7.23 -18.02 15.61
#